data_AF-A0A7X8XI81-F1
#
_entry.id   AF-A0A7X8XI81-F1
#
_cell.length_a   1.000
_cell.length_b   1.000
_cell.length_c   1.000
_cell.angle_alpha   90.00
_cell.angle_beta   90.00
_cell.angle_gamma   90.00
#
_symmetry.space_group_name_H-M   'P 1'
#
loop_
_entity.id
_entity.type
_entity.pdbx_description
1 polymer ?
#
loop_
_entity_poly.entity_id
_entity_poly.type
_entity_poly.pdbx_seq_one_letter_code
_entity_poly.pdbx_strand_id
1 'polypeptide(L)'
;SDIKKLSAEEIIANSLKEYYSGSIGIAVLDIYEDGCEGKIDEVLEAAKTYSYHLLVIMISHHHRQQTEVYFFGNHYGCFPARQSFSRIISRAKDLVPYVYGKINEE
;
A
#
# COMPACT_ATOMS: atom_id res chain seq x y z
N SER A 1 11.94 -5.99 13.84
CA SER A 1 10.58 -5.51 13.51
C SER A 1 9.58 -6.68 13.55
N ASP A 2 8.39 -6.54 14.16
CA ASP A 2 7.39 -7.63 14.32
C ASP A 2 6.88 -8.22 13.00
N ILE A 3 7.04 -7.50 11.88
CA ILE A 3 6.63 -7.95 10.54
C ILE A 3 7.33 -9.24 10.10
N LYS A 4 8.52 -9.55 10.67
CA LYS A 4 9.29 -10.76 10.33
C LYS A 4 8.64 -12.04 10.85
N LYS A 5 7.67 -11.94 11.78
CA LYS A 5 7.01 -13.09 12.41
C LYS A 5 5.61 -13.38 11.87
N LEU A 6 5.00 -12.41 11.19
CA LEU A 6 3.65 -12.50 10.66
C LEU A 6 3.64 -13.05 9.22
N SER A 7 2.55 -13.69 8.81
CA SER A 7 2.33 -14.02 7.40
C SER A 7 2.12 -12.75 6.57
N ALA A 8 2.29 -12.85 5.24
CA ALA A 8 2.06 -11.73 4.35
C ALA A 8 0.61 -11.22 4.42
N GLU A 9 -0.34 -12.15 4.49
CA GLU A 9 -1.77 -11.88 4.62
C GLU A 9 -2.10 -11.21 5.97
N GLU A 10 -1.51 -11.68 7.07
CA GLU A 10 -1.68 -11.07 8.38
C GLU A 10 -1.16 -9.62 8.42
N ILE A 11 -0.02 -9.36 7.76
CA ILE A 11 0.54 -8.01 7.66
C ILE A 11 -0.42 -7.08 6.91
N ILE A 12 -0.93 -7.52 5.76
CA ILE A 12 -1.90 -6.74 4.99
C ILE A 12 -3.15 -6.50 5.84
N ALA A 13 -3.76 -7.57 6.36
CA ALA A 13 -5.03 -7.50 7.09
C ALA A 13 -4.96 -6.60 8.33
N ASN A 14 -3.86 -6.65 9.09
CA ASN A 14 -3.69 -5.83 10.30
C ASN A 14 -3.61 -4.32 10.01
N SER A 15 -3.17 -3.94 8.82
CA SER A 15 -2.99 -2.54 8.44
C SER A 15 -4.05 -2.00 7.47
N LEU A 16 -4.80 -2.91 6.84
CA LEU A 16 -5.80 -2.62 5.83
C LEU A 16 -6.90 -1.72 6.41
N LYS A 17 -7.19 -0.64 5.69
CA LYS A 17 -8.40 0.15 5.89
C LYS A 17 -9.17 0.25 4.58
N GLU A 18 -10.47 0.15 4.70
CA GLU A 18 -11.38 0.21 3.56
C GLU A 18 -11.96 1.61 3.38
N TYR A 19 -12.13 1.98 2.12
CA TYR A 19 -12.67 3.25 1.64
C TYR A 19 -13.65 2.97 0.50
N TYR A 20 -14.47 3.97 0.12
CA TYR A 20 -15.48 3.83 -0.95
C TYR A 20 -16.38 2.60 -0.77
N SER A 21 -17.02 2.50 0.40
CA SER A 21 -17.95 1.40 0.73
C SER A 21 -17.33 0.00 0.55
N GLY A 22 -16.03 -0.14 0.84
CA GLY A 22 -15.31 -1.41 0.72
C GLY A 22 -14.66 -1.66 -0.64
N SER A 23 -14.82 -0.76 -1.62
CA SER A 23 -14.26 -0.95 -2.97
C SER A 23 -12.75 -0.74 -3.02
N ILE A 24 -12.21 0.07 -2.09
CA ILE A 24 -10.79 0.42 -2.06
C ILE A 24 -10.18 0.01 -0.73
N GLY A 25 -9.15 -0.82 -0.79
CA GLY A 25 -8.34 -1.21 0.36
C GLY A 25 -7.01 -0.45 0.36
N ILE A 26 -6.59 0.07 1.52
CA ILE A 26 -5.24 0.67 1.68
C ILE A 26 -4.56 0.09 2.93
N ALA A 27 -3.50 -0.69 2.71
CA ALA A 27 -2.63 -1.21 3.77
C ALA A 27 -1.31 -0.43 3.82
N VAL A 28 -0.77 -0.26 5.03
CA VAL A 28 0.47 0.49 5.29
C VAL A 28 1.50 -0.40 5.99
N LEU A 29 2.71 -0.45 5.46
CA LEU A 29 3.84 -1.16 6.03
C LEU A 29 4.91 -0.15 6.44
N ASP A 30 5.20 -0.05 7.72
CA ASP A 30 6.28 0.79 8.25
C ASP A 30 7.55 -0.03 8.45
N ILE A 31 8.58 0.30 7.68
CA ILE A 31 9.90 -0.35 7.67
C ILE A 31 10.90 0.58 8.34
N TYR A 32 11.46 0.14 9.47
CA TYR A 32 12.40 0.92 10.28
C TYR A 32 13.87 0.48 10.10
N GLU A 33 14.09 -0.67 9.45
CA GLU A 33 15.40 -1.30 9.28
C GLU A 33 15.49 -1.98 7.91
N ASP A 34 16.71 -2.11 7.38
CA ASP A 34 17.00 -2.91 6.18
C ASP A 34 16.82 -4.43 6.45
N GLY A 35 16.83 -5.24 5.39
CA GLY A 35 16.69 -6.70 5.50
C GLY A 35 15.25 -7.17 5.65
N CYS A 36 14.31 -6.39 5.10
CA CYS A 36 12.88 -6.73 5.02
C CYS A 36 12.42 -6.93 3.57
N GLU A 37 13.33 -6.84 2.60
CA GLU A 37 13.03 -6.87 1.16
C GLU A 37 12.28 -8.13 0.76
N GLY A 38 12.75 -9.32 1.18
CA GLY A 38 12.03 -10.56 0.90
C GLY A 38 10.62 -10.61 1.50
N LYS A 39 10.41 -9.96 2.65
CA LYS A 39 9.08 -9.88 3.28
C LYS A 39 8.15 -8.92 2.55
N ILE A 40 8.71 -7.83 2.02
CA ILE A 40 7.99 -6.89 1.16
C ILE A 40 7.53 -7.64 -0.10
N ASP A 41 8.41 -8.41 -0.73
CA ASP A 41 8.06 -9.19 -1.92
C ASP A 41 6.93 -10.20 -1.63
N GLU A 42 7.00 -10.93 -0.50
CA GLU A 42 5.91 -11.82 -0.05
C GLU A 42 4.58 -11.07 0.09
N VAL A 43 4.59 -9.87 0.69
CA VAL A 43 3.39 -9.03 0.85
C VAL A 43 2.84 -8.56 -0.50
N LEU A 44 3.71 -8.13 -1.42
CA LEU A 44 3.30 -7.70 -2.75
C LEU A 44 2.73 -8.85 -3.58
N GLU A 45 3.25 -10.08 -3.43
CA GLU A 45 2.66 -11.27 -4.05
C GLU A 45 1.30 -11.62 -3.44
N ALA A 46 1.19 -11.62 -2.10
CA ALA A 46 -0.09 -11.87 -1.42
C ALA A 46 -1.16 -10.84 -1.82
N ALA A 47 -0.79 -9.57 -1.96
CA ALA A 47 -1.69 -8.49 -2.37
C ALA A 47 -2.36 -8.73 -3.74
N LYS A 48 -1.72 -9.46 -4.67
CA LYS A 48 -2.32 -9.79 -5.98
C LYS A 48 -3.54 -10.71 -5.88
N THR A 49 -3.70 -11.41 -4.76
CA THR A 49 -4.80 -12.36 -4.55
C THR A 49 -6.05 -11.69 -3.95
N TYR A 50 -5.94 -10.43 -3.51
CA TYR A 50 -7.03 -9.70 -2.87
C TYR A 50 -7.98 -9.09 -3.92
N SER A 51 -9.28 -9.32 -3.74
CA SER A 51 -10.33 -8.91 -4.69
C SER A 51 -10.92 -7.53 -4.37
N TYR A 52 -10.11 -6.47 -4.43
CA TYR A 52 -10.59 -5.08 -4.37
C TYR A 52 -10.68 -4.48 -5.78
N HIS A 53 -11.56 -3.48 -6.00
CA HIS A 53 -11.51 -2.67 -7.22
C HIS A 53 -10.17 -1.91 -7.33
N LEU A 54 -9.65 -1.50 -6.16
CA LEU A 54 -8.31 -0.99 -5.99
C LEU A 54 -7.76 -1.42 -4.62
N LEU A 55 -6.67 -2.17 -4.59
CA LEU A 55 -5.87 -2.36 -3.38
C LEU A 55 -4.59 -1.54 -3.51
N VAL A 56 -4.26 -0.79 -2.46
CA VAL A 56 -3.06 0.03 -2.39
C VAL A 56 -2.18 -0.46 -1.23
N ILE A 57 -0.94 -0.80 -1.53
CA ILE A 57 0.08 -1.13 -0.53
C ILE A 57 1.06 0.03 -0.44
N MET A 58 1.05 0.73 0.70
CA MET A 58 1.96 1.83 0.99
C MET A 58 3.08 1.31 1.90
N ILE A 59 4.33 1.45 1.48
CA ILE A 59 5.51 1.00 2.20
C ILE A 59 6.36 2.22 2.57
N SER A 60 6.42 2.54 3.86
CA SER A 60 7.19 3.65 4.41
C SER A 60 8.53 3.16 4.93
N HIS A 61 9.63 3.49 4.26
CA HIS A 61 10.98 3.20 4.71
C HIS A 61 11.51 4.36 5.56
N HIS A 62 11.31 4.29 6.87
CA HIS A 62 11.68 5.35 7.82
C HIS A 62 13.19 5.58 7.89
N HIS A 63 14.01 4.55 7.71
CA HIS A 63 15.47 4.65 7.69
C HIS A 63 16.00 5.34 6.41
N ARG A 64 15.29 5.21 5.28
CA ARG A 64 15.62 5.85 4.00
C ARG A 64 14.81 7.13 3.73
N GLN A 65 13.88 7.48 4.63
CA GLN A 65 12.98 8.62 4.51
C GLN A 65 12.20 8.65 3.18
N GLN A 66 11.75 7.49 2.71
CA GLN A 66 11.05 7.35 1.42
C GLN A 66 9.78 6.50 1.58
N THR A 67 8.79 6.75 0.73
CA THR A 67 7.58 5.92 0.64
C THR A 67 7.41 5.37 -0.76
N GLU A 68 7.02 4.10 -0.84
CA GLU A 68 6.67 3.42 -2.08
C GLU A 68 5.20 3.04 -2.02
N VAL A 69 4.49 3.18 -3.12
CA VAL A 69 3.07 2.89 -3.21
C VAL A 69 2.85 1.97 -4.40
N TYR A 70 2.23 0.83 -4.16
CA TYR A 70 1.88 -0.16 -5.17
C TYR A 70 0.37 -0.19 -5.31
N PHE A 71 -0.11 -0.19 -6.55
CA PHE A 71 -1.53 -0.21 -6.86
C PHE A 71 -1.86 -1.52 -7.55
N PHE A 72 -2.88 -2.21 -7.05
CA PHE A 72 -3.38 -3.49 -7.52
C PHE A 72 -4.86 -3.34 -7.88
N GLY A 73 -5.25 -3.97 -8.99
CA GLY A 73 -6.59 -3.81 -9.57
C GLY A 73 -6.57 -2.92 -10.81
N ASN A 74 -7.50 -3.18 -11.73
CA ASN A 74 -7.57 -2.51 -13.03
C ASN A 74 -8.88 -1.72 -13.23
N HIS A 75 -9.74 -1.64 -12.20
CA HIS A 75 -11.08 -1.09 -12.33
C HIS A 75 -11.09 0.38 -12.75
N TYR A 76 -10.20 1.20 -12.17
CA TYR A 76 -10.14 2.64 -12.40
C TYR A 76 -9.19 3.06 -13.53
N GLY A 77 -8.34 2.18 -14.06
CA GLY A 77 -7.47 2.46 -15.23
C GLY A 77 -6.42 3.59 -15.10
N CYS A 78 -6.49 4.46 -14.09
CA CYS A 78 -5.72 5.70 -13.98
C CYS A 78 -4.52 5.63 -13.01
N PHE A 79 -4.33 4.49 -12.33
CA PHE A 79 -3.24 4.29 -11.38
C PHE A 79 -2.05 3.54 -12.03
N PRO A 80 -0.81 4.00 -11.83
CA PRO A 80 0.37 3.24 -12.23
C PRO A 80 0.55 2.02 -11.33
N ALA A 81 1.31 1.01 -11.77
CA ALA A 81 1.60 -0.15 -10.92
C ALA A 81 2.38 0.21 -9.63
N ARG A 82 3.27 1.22 -9.71
CA ARG A 82 4.09 1.71 -8.60
C ARG A 82 4.30 3.22 -8.70
N GLN A 83 4.37 3.87 -7.55
CA GLN A 83 4.77 5.27 -7.40
C GLN A 83 5.68 5.43 -6.19
N SER A 84 6.79 6.16 -6.32
CA SER A 84 7.74 6.38 -5.24
C SER A 84 7.80 7.87 -4.86
N PHE A 85 8.00 8.13 -3.58
CA PHE A 85 8.07 9.45 -2.97
C PHE A 85 9.37 9.58 -2.18
N SER A 86 10.14 10.64 -2.42
CA SER A 86 11.38 10.97 -1.71
C SER A 86 11.16 11.55 -0.31
N ARG A 87 10.02 11.24 0.30
CA ARG A 87 9.63 11.61 1.66
C ARG A 87 8.69 10.56 2.23
N ILE A 88 8.58 10.51 3.55
CA ILE A 88 7.48 9.80 4.21
C ILE A 88 6.18 10.57 3.95
N ILE A 89 5.17 9.87 3.41
CA ILE A 89 3.82 10.40 3.20
C ILE A 89 2.83 9.78 4.18
N SER A 90 1.73 10.47 4.45
CA SER A 90 0.66 9.97 5.30
C SER A 90 -0.45 9.33 4.48
N ARG A 91 -0.92 8.14 4.89
CA ARG A 91 -2.11 7.53 4.30
C ARG A 91 -3.30 8.51 4.28
N ALA A 92 -3.59 9.15 5.40
CA ALA A 92 -4.80 9.96 5.54
C ALA A 92 -4.70 11.34 4.88
N LYS A 93 -3.52 11.96 4.90
CA LYS A 93 -3.34 13.35 4.41
C LYS A 93 -2.87 13.43 2.97
N ASP A 94 -2.14 12.42 2.48
CA ASP A 94 -1.55 12.42 1.15
C ASP A 94 -2.23 11.37 0.26
N LEU A 95 -2.17 10.09 0.65
CA LEU A 95 -2.55 8.99 -0.25
C LEU A 95 -4.06 8.88 -0.48
N VAL A 96 -4.86 8.97 0.58
CA VAL A 96 -6.33 8.94 0.47
C VAL A 96 -6.82 10.09 -0.42
N PRO A 97 -6.49 11.37 -0.16
CA PRO A 97 -6.88 12.46 -1.06
C PRO A 97 -6.40 12.29 -2.50
N TYR A 98 -5.19 11.78 -2.72
CA TYR A 98 -4.68 11.49 -4.06
C TYR A 98 -5.53 10.45 -4.80
N VAL A 99 -5.84 9.32 -4.15
CA VAL A 99 -6.69 8.26 -4.73
C VAL A 99 -8.09 8.80 -5.03
N TYR A 100 -8.69 9.54 -4.10
CA TYR A 100 -9.99 10.17 -4.31
C TYR A 100 -9.95 11.18 -5.48
N GLY A 101 -8.91 12.01 -5.56
CA GLY A 101 -8.74 12.97 -6.66
C GLY A 101 -8.69 12.26 -8.01
N LYS A 102 -7.85 11.22 -8.13
CA LYS A 102 -7.68 10.46 -9.37
C LYS A 102 -8.96 9.78 -9.85
N ILE A 103 -9.76 9.23 -8.94
CA ILE A 103 -10.99 8.51 -9.30
C ILE A 103 -12.11 9.46 -9.74
N ASN A 104 -12.16 10.69 -9.20
CA ASN A 104 -13.21 11.65 -9.53
C ASN A 104 -12.81 12.67 -10.61
N GLU A 105 -11.58 12.59 -11.13
CA GLU A 105 -11.11 13.39 -12.27
C GLU A 105 -11.55 12.80 -13.64
N GLU A 106 -12.20 11.62 -13.64
CA GLU A 106 -12.86 10.98 -14.79
C GLU A 106 -14.39 11.13 -14.74
#